data_AF-A0A256VJD8-F1
#
_entry.id   AF-A0A256VJD8-F1
#
_cell.length_a   1.000
_cell.length_b   1.000
_cell.length_c   1.000
_cell.angle_alpha   90.00
_cell.angle_beta   90.00
_cell.angle_gamma   90.00
#
_symmetry.space_group_name_H-M   'P 1'
#
loop_
_entity.id
_entity.type
_entity.pdbx_description
1 polymer ?
#
loop_
_entity_poly.entity_id
_entity_poly.type
_entity_poly.pdbx_seq_one_letter_code
_entity_poly.pdbx_strand_id
1 'polypeptide(L)'
;MFINVEKKAQKLFNTYQQAMSEEAVAGALANPLFSWHATYYTAKRKKNMIFLNDATTMAIVLFDVNAKNKQTIKERFEKQLAIIWQELGLSAESLADYLAIGGDWQISKMIHPLQIKTITKFYKNVIKPQAKTIVSEIDLAKALVKKVQQKGRIYVGKDETVKIIEMAQPFNIKHVNFEELYLKEITNKLRRLSQLDGEDLTADEVDNVIQQIQDENNQLLDLFLVDAKSNYSAKTVRRYRDNLRFYLNEWAAYRLSTIFNIYVHSSVDELEFHGVDKTERTNIKASLKKLAKYLKDKNIISDNEYDDILVYTQKDSVDLDEEYEDEGEDQAIEDFLASLFSESEKLPVVFDSQTDKMLDEYLKSFVALYGLISAQQAYQIIHSQNPSIDKERFDQYIQNKFDEMTMEYCIIDFREAFQNVNIAPEIFIFSPLLIKDGDRLPSFYKHQQGLPYYIPEKEVLIDNNFNPFANISNYQQDLEELLANQYGLSGDDLKGAAFLSLYQLKMSDYELELSSVNKAITKVIVFLNEEHGLSVKQDKANEPLIKLLVLIATNIRRPWNRGWTNYEMLRTKDIAELFSEMEINLDDPKLSSEIIGGIKAGSINRDELLNFLESSNLPPKVISKLYKQVEKL
;
A
#
# COMPACT_ATOMS: atom_id res chain seq x y z
N MET A 1 -4.63 34.48 13.53
CA MET A 1 -3.53 34.32 12.57
C MET A 1 -2.52 33.40 13.20
N PHE A 2 -2.00 32.43 12.46
CA PHE A 2 -1.14 31.39 13.03
C PHE A 2 0.33 31.79 12.93
N ILE A 3 1.03 31.81 14.08
CA ILE A 3 2.45 32.16 14.14
C ILE A 3 3.24 30.97 14.70
N ASN A 4 3.95 30.28 13.81
CA ASN A 4 4.73 29.08 14.10
C ASN A 4 6.15 29.49 14.51
N VAL A 5 6.47 29.36 15.80
CA VAL A 5 7.70 29.94 16.35
C VAL A 5 8.79 28.88 16.56
N GLU A 6 9.99 29.13 15.99
CA GLU A 6 11.15 28.27 16.23
C GLU A 6 11.50 28.25 17.73
N LYS A 7 11.91 27.08 18.25
CA LYS A 7 12.23 26.87 19.68
C LYS A 7 13.07 27.99 20.30
N LYS A 8 14.08 28.50 19.58
CA LYS A 8 14.95 29.58 20.08
C LYS A 8 14.20 30.91 20.26
N ALA A 9 13.18 31.19 19.45
CA ALA A 9 12.42 32.44 19.40
C ALA A 9 11.21 32.48 20.34
N GLN A 10 10.77 31.34 20.89
CA GLN A 10 9.57 31.23 21.75
C GLN A 10 9.56 32.22 22.93
N LYS A 11 10.71 32.47 23.56
CA LYS A 11 10.82 33.43 24.68
C LYS A 11 10.44 34.88 24.31
N LEU A 12 10.48 35.23 23.03
CA LEU A 12 10.08 36.55 22.54
C LEU A 12 8.55 36.69 22.40
N PHE A 13 7.82 35.57 22.35
CA PHE A 13 6.37 35.55 22.15
C PHE A 13 5.57 35.22 23.41
N ASN A 14 6.22 35.14 24.57
CA ASN A 14 5.61 34.69 25.81
C ASN A 14 4.49 35.60 26.36
N THR A 15 4.25 36.76 25.73
CA THR A 15 3.18 37.71 26.06
C THR A 15 1.93 37.54 25.18
N TYR A 16 1.97 36.66 24.18
CA TYR A 16 0.86 36.38 23.28
C TYR A 16 0.17 35.07 23.65
N GLN A 17 -1.08 34.89 23.21
CA GLN A 17 -1.85 33.67 23.45
C GLN A 17 -1.10 32.47 22.89
N GLN A 18 -0.67 31.59 23.79
CA GLN A 18 -0.03 30.34 23.42
C GLN A 18 -1.13 29.37 23.01
N ALA A 19 -1.12 28.98 21.74
CA ALA A 19 -1.97 27.95 21.18
C ALA A 19 -1.07 26.75 20.91
N MET A 20 -0.69 26.07 21.98
CA MET A 20 0.26 24.95 21.96
C MET A 20 -0.43 23.62 21.69
N SER A 21 -1.71 23.65 21.35
CA SER A 21 -2.49 22.48 20.95
C SER A 21 -2.16 22.08 19.51
N GLU A 22 -2.29 20.79 19.21
CA GLU A 22 -2.24 20.25 17.85
C GLU A 22 -3.26 20.93 16.92
N GLU A 23 -4.32 21.51 17.50
CA GLU A 23 -5.33 22.32 16.83
C GLU A 23 -4.72 23.56 16.16
N ALA A 24 -3.85 24.29 16.85
CA ALA A 24 -3.21 25.48 16.26
C ALA A 24 -2.29 25.10 15.09
N VAL A 25 -1.66 23.93 15.18
CA VAL A 25 -0.78 23.37 14.14
C VAL A 25 -1.58 22.94 12.91
N ALA A 26 -2.66 22.21 13.11
CA ALA A 26 -3.49 21.74 12.00
C ALA A 26 -4.31 22.88 11.37
N GLY A 27 -4.74 23.86 12.17
CA GLY A 27 -5.33 25.11 11.70
C GLY A 27 -4.40 25.89 10.78
N ALA A 28 -3.12 25.98 11.15
CA ALA A 28 -2.07 26.60 10.34
C ALA A 28 -1.81 25.83 9.02
N LEU A 29 -1.77 24.49 9.06
CA LEU A 29 -1.60 23.66 7.86
C LEU A 29 -2.75 23.77 6.87
N ALA A 30 -3.99 23.84 7.36
CA ALA A 30 -5.16 24.02 6.51
C ALA A 30 -5.30 25.43 5.93
N ASN A 31 -4.63 26.40 6.55
CA ASN A 31 -4.72 27.82 6.22
C ASN A 31 -3.33 28.44 5.97
N PRO A 32 -2.56 27.96 4.98
CA PRO A 32 -1.17 28.37 4.76
C PRO A 32 -1.03 29.88 4.45
N LEU A 33 -2.07 30.51 3.92
CA LEU A 33 -2.08 31.96 3.68
C LEU A 33 -2.09 32.78 4.98
N PHE A 34 -2.75 32.27 6.03
CA PHE A 34 -2.83 32.89 7.35
C PHE A 34 -1.77 32.34 8.33
N SER A 35 -0.83 31.55 7.83
CA SER A 35 0.22 30.88 8.60
C SER A 35 1.59 31.50 8.31
N TRP A 36 2.34 31.79 9.38
CA TRP A 36 3.62 32.45 9.34
C TRP A 36 4.65 31.76 10.23
N HIS A 37 5.80 31.42 9.65
CA HIS A 37 6.95 30.94 10.40
C HIS A 37 7.82 32.07 10.93
N ALA A 38 8.05 32.10 12.25
CA ALA A 38 8.85 33.11 12.92
C ALA A 38 10.16 32.57 13.50
N THR A 39 11.26 33.26 13.19
CA THR A 39 12.58 33.01 13.78
C THR A 39 13.31 34.33 14.05
N TYR A 40 14.49 34.27 14.67
CA TYR A 40 15.39 35.41 14.74
C TYR A 40 16.83 35.04 14.41
N TYR A 41 17.59 36.05 14.02
CA TYR A 41 19.03 36.02 13.98
C TYR A 41 19.61 37.14 14.83
N THR A 42 20.83 36.95 15.31
CA THR A 42 21.53 37.97 16.08
C THR A 42 22.53 38.67 15.18
N ALA A 43 22.38 39.99 15.02
CA ALA A 43 23.36 40.83 14.33
C ALA A 43 23.67 42.05 15.22
N LYS A 44 24.95 42.40 15.37
CA LYS A 44 25.41 43.49 16.25
C LYS A 44 24.79 43.42 17.67
N ARG A 45 24.71 42.21 18.24
CA ARG A 45 24.10 41.89 19.55
C ARG A 45 22.59 42.17 19.68
N LYS A 46 21.91 42.50 18.58
CA LYS A 46 20.46 42.72 18.52
C LYS A 46 19.79 41.51 17.89
N LYS A 47 18.64 41.09 18.43
CA LYS A 47 17.83 40.01 17.82
C LYS A 47 16.94 40.63 16.76
N ASN A 48 17.09 40.18 15.52
CA ASN A 48 16.30 40.61 14.40
C ASN A 48 15.38 39.46 14.00
N MET A 49 14.08 39.69 14.06
CA MET A 49 13.06 38.71 13.74
C MET A 49 12.74 38.68 12.26
N ILE A 50 12.41 37.49 11.78
CA ILE A 50 11.98 37.23 10.42
C ILE A 50 10.72 36.38 10.52
N PHE A 51 9.71 36.78 9.76
CA PHE A 51 8.49 36.04 9.51
C PHE A 51 8.44 35.65 8.04
N LEU A 52 8.06 34.42 7.74
CA LEU A 52 7.88 33.93 6.38
C LEU A 52 6.46 33.36 6.25
N ASN A 53 5.74 33.76 5.21
CA ASN A 53 4.40 33.27 4.93
C ASN A 53 4.46 31.88 4.28
N ASP A 54 3.56 30.99 4.69
CA ASP A 54 3.63 29.58 4.28
C ASP A 54 3.05 29.32 2.89
N ALA A 55 2.16 30.19 2.40
CA ALA A 55 1.61 30.09 1.04
C ALA A 55 2.49 30.78 -0.02
N THR A 56 3.17 31.87 0.33
CA THR A 56 3.79 32.77 -0.66
C THR A 56 5.28 33.03 -0.45
N THR A 57 5.88 32.53 0.64
CA THR A 57 7.26 32.84 1.06
C THR A 57 7.55 34.33 1.30
N MET A 58 6.51 35.17 1.32
CA MET A 58 6.58 36.59 1.68
C MET A 58 7.27 36.77 3.03
N ALA A 59 8.22 37.72 3.12
CA ALA A 59 9.03 37.92 4.31
C ALA A 59 8.72 39.25 4.98
N ILE A 60 8.53 39.22 6.30
CA ILE A 60 8.45 40.42 7.16
C ILE A 60 9.63 40.40 8.13
N VAL A 61 10.32 41.53 8.29
CA VAL A 61 11.53 41.63 9.09
C VAL A 61 11.40 42.73 10.14
N LEU A 62 11.72 42.41 11.39
CA LEU A 62 11.73 43.36 12.51
C LEU A 62 13.11 43.38 13.16
N PHE A 63 13.75 44.53 13.23
CA PHE A 63 15.06 44.70 13.86
C PHE A 63 14.94 44.99 15.35
N ASP A 64 15.98 44.64 16.09
CA ASP A 64 16.14 44.99 17.51
C ASP A 64 14.95 44.60 18.39
N VAL A 65 14.49 43.36 18.29
CA VAL A 65 13.49 42.82 19.19
C VAL A 65 14.16 42.39 20.51
N ASN A 66 13.69 42.98 21.60
CA ASN A 66 14.25 42.80 22.93
C ASN A 66 13.14 42.83 23.99
N ALA A 67 13.52 42.67 25.26
CA ALA A 67 12.56 42.57 26.36
C ALA A 67 11.63 43.80 26.50
N LYS A 68 12.07 44.99 26.04
CA LYS A 68 11.31 46.24 26.17
C LYS A 68 10.23 46.40 25.09
N ASN A 69 10.43 45.82 23.91
CA ASN A 69 9.56 46.01 22.75
C ASN A 69 8.92 44.71 22.22
N LYS A 70 9.11 43.57 22.90
CA LYS A 70 8.49 42.30 22.49
C LYS A 70 6.95 42.31 22.55
N GLN A 71 6.34 43.22 23.30
CA GLN A 71 4.88 43.38 23.37
C GLN A 71 4.29 44.02 22.11
N THR A 72 5.10 44.80 21.37
CA THR A 72 4.68 45.51 20.15
C THR A 72 5.04 44.76 18.87
N ILE A 73 5.42 43.47 18.95
CA ILE A 73 5.79 42.67 17.77
C ILE A 73 4.63 42.60 16.77
N LYS A 74 3.39 42.37 17.24
CA LYS A 74 2.18 42.32 16.39
C LYS A 74 1.97 43.62 15.61
N GLU A 75 1.94 44.76 16.31
CA GLU A 75 1.79 46.08 15.68
C GLU A 75 2.89 46.37 14.66
N ARG A 76 4.14 46.06 15.01
CA ARG A 76 5.28 46.26 14.11
C ARG A 76 5.22 45.35 12.88
N PHE A 77 4.78 44.10 13.05
CA PHE A 77 4.55 43.17 11.96
C PHE A 77 3.48 43.69 11.01
N GLU A 78 2.31 44.09 11.53
CA GLU A 78 1.19 44.59 10.72
C GLU A 78 1.57 45.86 9.95
N LYS A 79 2.33 46.76 10.58
CA LYS A 79 2.87 47.96 9.93
C LYS A 79 3.83 47.62 8.78
N GLN A 80 4.74 46.66 8.99
CA GLN A 80 5.64 46.23 7.93
C GLN A 80 4.89 45.47 6.82
N LEU A 81 3.90 44.66 7.19
CA LEU A 81 3.04 43.96 6.25
C LEU A 81 2.31 44.96 5.35
N ALA A 82 1.75 46.04 5.90
CA ALA A 82 1.09 47.07 5.11
C ALA A 82 1.99 47.70 4.03
N ILE A 83 3.25 47.97 4.38
CA ILE A 83 4.23 48.51 3.44
C ILE A 83 4.52 47.50 2.32
N ILE A 84 4.74 46.23 2.67
CA ILE A 84 5.00 45.18 1.68
C ILE A 84 3.78 44.92 0.80
N TRP A 85 2.58 44.91 1.39
CA TRP A 85 1.31 44.72 0.68
C TRP A 85 1.09 45.79 -0.39
N GLN A 86 1.32 47.05 -0.03
CA GLN A 86 1.23 48.18 -0.97
C GLN A 86 2.28 48.07 -2.10
N GLU A 87 3.50 47.62 -1.80
CA GLU A 87 4.57 47.44 -2.78
C GLU A 87 4.30 46.28 -3.75
N LEU A 88 3.49 45.31 -3.33
CA LEU A 88 2.96 44.25 -4.17
C LEU A 88 1.85 44.76 -5.12
N GLY A 89 1.31 45.95 -4.90
CA GLY A 89 0.22 46.52 -5.68
C GLY A 89 -1.17 46.12 -5.20
N LEU A 90 -1.27 45.53 -4.01
CA LEU A 90 -2.53 45.08 -3.41
C LEU A 90 -3.23 46.23 -2.66
N SER A 91 -4.56 46.21 -2.64
CA SER A 91 -5.35 47.30 -2.04
C SER A 91 -5.28 47.29 -0.50
N ALA A 92 -5.39 48.46 0.12
CA ALA A 92 -5.46 48.59 1.58
C ALA A 92 -6.73 47.92 2.16
N GLU A 93 -7.81 47.88 1.38
CA GLU A 93 -9.05 47.18 1.73
C GLU A 93 -8.82 45.67 1.84
N SER A 94 -8.14 45.06 0.86
CA SER A 94 -7.79 43.63 0.93
C SER A 94 -6.90 43.29 2.13
N LEU A 95 -6.00 44.20 2.53
CA LEU A 95 -5.19 44.01 3.73
C LEU A 95 -6.04 44.07 4.99
N ALA A 96 -6.98 45.01 5.07
CA ALA A 96 -7.89 45.13 6.21
C ALA A 96 -8.73 43.86 6.36
N ASP A 97 -9.27 43.32 5.25
CA ASP A 97 -10.02 42.07 5.23
C ASP A 97 -9.14 40.88 5.64
N TYR A 98 -7.92 40.79 5.11
CA TYR A 98 -6.96 39.74 5.46
C TYR A 98 -6.62 39.75 6.95
N LEU A 99 -6.39 40.92 7.55
CA LEU A 99 -6.12 41.04 8.99
C LEU A 99 -7.36 40.76 9.84
N ALA A 100 -8.54 41.21 9.41
CA ALA A 100 -9.80 40.98 10.10
C ALA A 100 -10.16 39.48 10.14
N ILE A 101 -10.09 38.80 9.00
CA ILE A 101 -10.31 37.36 8.88
C ILE A 101 -9.22 36.58 9.62
N GLY A 102 -7.97 37.04 9.50
CA GLY A 102 -6.83 36.47 10.21
C GLY A 102 -7.05 36.45 11.73
N GLY A 103 -7.60 37.52 12.32
CA GLY A 103 -7.86 37.60 13.76
C GLY A 103 -6.59 37.58 14.62
N ASP A 104 -6.76 37.39 15.93
CA ASP A 104 -5.67 37.44 16.90
C ASP A 104 -4.57 36.39 16.69
N TRP A 105 -3.36 36.72 17.13
CA TRP A 105 -2.20 35.85 16.98
C TRP A 105 -2.30 34.64 17.89
N GLN A 106 -2.28 33.46 17.28
CA GLN A 106 -2.17 32.17 17.94
C GLN A 106 -0.74 31.67 17.78
N ILE A 107 0.00 31.59 18.89
CA ILE A 107 1.40 31.19 18.88
C ILE A 107 1.52 29.69 19.09
N SER A 108 2.05 28.97 18.10
CA SER A 108 2.22 27.52 18.13
C SER A 108 3.70 27.12 18.12
N LYS A 109 3.94 25.85 18.48
CA LYS A 109 5.23 25.18 18.26
C LYS A 109 5.41 24.89 16.76
N MET A 110 6.66 24.78 16.36
CA MET A 110 7.11 24.58 14.97
C MET A 110 6.38 23.43 14.25
N ILE A 111 5.92 23.69 13.02
CA ILE A 111 5.15 22.73 12.21
C ILE A 111 6.09 22.06 11.19
N HIS A 112 6.22 20.73 11.28
CA HIS A 112 6.85 19.80 10.32
C HIS A 112 8.37 19.97 9.96
N PRO A 113 9.24 18.97 10.26
CA PRO A 113 10.70 19.02 10.01
C PRO A 113 11.14 19.28 8.56
N LEU A 114 10.31 18.93 7.58
CA LEU A 114 10.59 19.05 6.14
C LEU A 114 10.45 20.49 5.63
N GLN A 115 9.38 21.21 6.01
CA GLN A 115 9.24 22.65 5.72
C GLN A 115 10.34 23.46 6.41
N ILE A 116 10.73 23.05 7.62
CA ILE A 116 11.83 23.63 8.39
C ILE A 116 13.17 23.53 7.67
N LYS A 117 13.50 22.38 7.04
CA LYS A 117 14.76 22.24 6.29
C LYS A 117 14.83 23.26 5.14
N THR A 118 13.72 23.50 4.45
CA THR A 118 13.62 24.47 3.35
C THR A 118 13.71 25.91 3.85
N ILE A 119 12.97 26.27 4.91
CA ILE A 119 12.99 27.61 5.50
C ILE A 119 14.34 27.93 6.18
N THR A 120 14.93 26.95 6.86
CA THR A 120 16.26 27.09 7.47
C THR A 120 17.34 27.26 6.41
N LYS A 121 17.24 26.53 5.28
CA LYS A 121 18.11 26.73 4.12
C LYS A 121 17.90 28.12 3.50
N PHE A 122 16.66 28.58 3.33
CA PHE A 122 16.36 29.92 2.83
C PHE A 122 16.95 31.01 3.74
N TYR A 123 16.78 30.88 5.06
CA TYR A 123 17.43 31.75 6.02
C TYR A 123 18.97 31.74 5.89
N LYS A 124 19.60 30.55 5.88
CA LYS A 124 21.07 30.42 5.84
C LYS A 124 21.66 30.93 4.51
N ASN A 125 21.00 30.66 3.40
CA ASN A 125 21.54 30.84 2.06
C ASN A 125 21.11 32.16 1.40
N VAL A 126 19.96 32.72 1.79
CA VAL A 126 19.38 33.91 1.15
C VAL A 126 19.33 35.10 2.12
N ILE A 127 18.82 34.89 3.34
CA ILE A 127 18.60 35.99 4.29
C ILE A 127 19.90 36.39 5.00
N LYS A 128 20.61 35.43 5.59
CA LYS A 128 21.83 35.67 6.37
C LYS A 128 22.93 36.41 5.60
N PRO A 129 23.15 36.15 4.29
CA PRO A 129 24.10 36.94 3.49
C PRO A 129 23.64 38.40 3.28
N GLN A 130 22.36 38.63 3.00
CA GLN A 130 21.81 39.96 2.70
C GLN A 130 21.64 40.83 3.94
N ALA A 131 21.32 40.23 5.08
CA ALA A 131 21.23 40.91 6.36
C ALA A 131 22.57 41.53 6.83
N LYS A 132 23.69 41.18 6.18
CA LYS A 132 25.00 41.82 6.41
C LYS A 132 25.15 43.15 5.69
N THR A 133 24.48 43.33 4.55
CA THR A 133 24.66 44.49 3.65
C THR A 133 23.49 45.46 3.69
N ILE A 134 22.28 45.00 4.00
CA ILE A 134 21.07 45.82 4.04
C ILE A 134 20.78 46.31 5.46
N VAL A 135 20.55 47.61 5.62
CA VAL A 135 20.46 48.30 6.94
C VAL A 135 19.03 48.65 7.36
N SER A 136 18.05 48.51 6.48
CA SER A 136 16.62 48.81 6.73
C SER A 136 15.77 47.54 6.74
N GLU A 137 14.79 47.49 7.66
CA GLU A 137 13.79 46.41 7.76
C GLU A 137 13.04 46.25 6.43
N ILE A 138 12.60 47.38 5.87
CA ILE A 138 11.80 47.45 4.64
C ILE A 138 12.63 47.01 3.44
N ASP A 139 13.88 47.48 3.31
CA ASP A 139 14.72 47.15 2.16
C ASP A 139 15.09 45.67 2.16
N LEU A 140 15.30 45.09 3.34
CA LEU A 140 15.58 43.65 3.45
C LEU A 140 14.32 42.85 3.12
N ALA A 141 13.16 43.20 3.67
CA ALA A 141 11.89 42.55 3.31
C ALA A 141 11.61 42.64 1.80
N LYS A 142 11.78 43.82 1.18
CA LYS A 142 11.66 44.03 -0.27
C LYS A 142 12.63 43.17 -1.07
N ALA A 143 13.90 43.09 -0.65
CA ALA A 143 14.90 42.28 -1.34
C ALA A 143 14.59 40.78 -1.24
N LEU A 144 14.02 40.33 -0.12
CA LEU A 144 13.60 38.95 0.09
C LEU A 144 12.38 38.58 -0.76
N VAL A 145 11.39 39.46 -0.87
CA VAL A 145 10.24 39.29 -1.78
C VAL A 145 10.68 39.22 -3.24
N LYS A 146 11.79 39.88 -3.61
CA LYS A 146 12.33 39.90 -4.99
C LYS A 146 13.27 38.74 -5.33
N LYS A 147 13.90 38.07 -4.36
CA LYS A 147 14.92 37.04 -4.61
C LYS A 147 14.36 35.62 -4.54
N VAL A 148 14.21 35.03 -5.73
CA VAL A 148 13.90 33.62 -6.01
C VAL A 148 15.16 32.76 -5.91
N GLN A 149 15.11 31.56 -5.29
CA GLN A 149 15.98 30.37 -5.53
C GLN A 149 15.41 29.12 -4.82
N GLN A 150 15.23 27.89 -5.37
CA GLN A 150 15.48 27.26 -6.70
C GLN A 150 14.98 25.76 -6.73
N LYS A 151 14.67 25.16 -7.91
CA LYS A 151 14.42 23.71 -8.18
C LYS A 151 13.38 22.97 -7.29
N GLY A 152 12.11 23.00 -7.73
CA GLY A 152 11.00 22.17 -7.19
C GLY A 152 10.32 22.70 -5.92
N ARG A 153 9.23 22.05 -5.47
CA ARG A 153 7.83 22.54 -5.60
C ARG A 153 7.49 23.40 -4.34
N ILE A 154 7.18 24.70 -4.33
CA ILE A 154 6.99 25.77 -5.33
C ILE A 154 7.55 27.06 -4.68
N TYR A 155 8.33 27.83 -5.44
CA TYR A 155 8.77 29.19 -5.08
C TYR A 155 7.81 30.16 -5.74
N VAL A 156 7.34 31.15 -4.98
CA VAL A 156 6.35 32.11 -5.44
C VAL A 156 7.06 33.46 -5.60
N GLY A 157 7.32 33.88 -6.83
CA GLY A 157 7.87 35.20 -7.13
C GLY A 157 6.88 36.31 -6.73
N LYS A 158 7.31 37.58 -6.87
CA LYS A 158 6.44 38.73 -6.59
C LYS A 158 5.07 38.60 -7.29
N ASP A 159 5.08 38.24 -8.56
CA ASP A 159 3.87 38.15 -9.39
C ASP A 159 2.98 36.98 -8.97
N GLU A 160 3.56 35.85 -8.58
CA GLU A 160 2.81 34.69 -8.08
C GLU A 160 2.26 34.95 -6.67
N THR A 161 2.94 35.77 -5.87
CA THR A 161 2.50 36.15 -4.51
C THR A 161 1.24 36.97 -4.60
N VAL A 162 1.23 37.94 -5.52
CA VAL A 162 0.04 38.74 -5.85
C VAL A 162 -1.09 37.83 -6.29
N LYS A 163 -0.85 36.93 -7.26
CA LYS A 163 -1.89 35.99 -7.75
C LYS A 163 -2.47 35.12 -6.64
N ILE A 164 -1.64 34.56 -5.75
CA ILE A 164 -2.13 33.72 -4.65
C ILE A 164 -3.03 34.52 -3.70
N ILE A 165 -2.64 35.75 -3.37
CA ILE A 165 -3.42 36.63 -2.49
C ILE A 165 -4.73 37.05 -3.16
N GLU A 166 -4.71 37.37 -4.45
CA GLU A 166 -5.91 37.73 -5.22
C GLU A 166 -6.87 36.53 -5.37
N MET A 167 -6.36 35.35 -5.70
CA MET A 167 -7.16 34.12 -5.82
C MET A 167 -7.79 33.66 -4.51
N ALA A 168 -7.21 34.07 -3.37
CA ALA A 168 -7.72 33.75 -2.05
C ALA A 168 -8.83 34.70 -1.58
N GLN A 169 -9.19 35.72 -2.39
CA GLN A 169 -10.31 36.61 -2.09
C GLN A 169 -11.64 36.05 -2.61
N PRO A 170 -12.74 36.14 -1.83
CA PRO A 170 -12.80 36.69 -0.48
C PRO A 170 -12.11 35.78 0.53
N PHE A 171 -11.38 36.40 1.45
CA PHE A 171 -10.59 35.70 2.46
C PHE A 171 -11.50 34.87 3.38
N ASN A 172 -11.12 33.61 3.61
CA ASN A 172 -11.78 32.74 4.56
C ASN A 172 -10.77 31.83 5.26
N ILE A 173 -10.96 31.61 6.57
CA ILE A 173 -10.23 30.58 7.31
C ILE A 173 -11.05 29.29 7.20
N LYS A 174 -10.45 28.27 6.60
CA LYS A 174 -10.97 26.90 6.64
C LYS A 174 -10.99 26.44 8.09
N HIS A 175 -12.19 26.25 8.63
CA HIS A 175 -12.36 25.55 9.89
C HIS A 175 -11.96 24.09 9.69
N VAL A 176 -10.94 23.67 10.42
CA VAL A 176 -10.55 22.27 10.46
C VAL A 176 -11.29 21.63 11.62
N ASN A 177 -11.97 20.53 11.36
CA ASN A 177 -12.64 19.76 12.39
C ASN A 177 -11.56 19.08 13.27
N PHE A 178 -11.26 19.70 14.42
CA PHE A 178 -10.12 19.30 15.25
C PHE A 178 -10.29 17.91 15.88
N GLU A 179 -11.52 17.54 16.20
CA GLU A 179 -11.84 16.17 16.63
C GLU A 179 -11.43 15.18 15.53
N GLU A 180 -11.74 15.47 14.27
CA GLU A 180 -11.39 14.62 13.13
C GLU A 180 -9.88 14.57 12.86
N LEU A 181 -9.15 15.66 13.08
CA LEU A 181 -7.69 15.70 12.95
C LEU A 181 -6.98 14.92 14.05
N TYR A 182 -7.40 15.10 15.30
CA TYR A 182 -6.84 14.38 16.44
C TYR A 182 -7.13 12.89 16.30
N LEU A 183 -8.35 12.57 15.87
CA LEU A 183 -8.75 11.21 15.52
C LEU A 183 -7.93 10.65 14.35
N LYS A 184 -7.64 11.43 13.31
CA LYS A 184 -6.73 11.04 12.21
C LYS A 184 -5.30 10.82 12.68
N GLU A 185 -4.78 11.64 13.60
CA GLU A 185 -3.43 11.47 14.13
C GLU A 185 -3.31 10.20 14.96
N ILE A 186 -4.20 10.01 15.94
CA ILE A 186 -4.26 8.81 16.79
C ILE A 186 -4.39 7.56 15.91
N THR A 187 -5.33 7.57 14.95
CA THR A 187 -5.55 6.41 14.09
C THR A 187 -4.40 6.15 13.11
N ASN A 188 -3.72 7.18 12.59
CA ASN A 188 -2.50 6.99 11.79
C ASN A 188 -1.35 6.39 12.61
N LYS A 189 -1.21 6.76 13.89
CA LYS A 189 -0.21 6.15 14.78
C LYS A 189 -0.54 4.69 15.04
N LEU A 190 -1.79 4.39 15.39
CA LEU A 190 -2.26 3.01 15.57
C LEU A 190 -2.06 2.14 14.31
N ARG A 191 -2.29 2.70 13.11
CA ARG A 191 -2.01 2.01 11.83
C ARG A 191 -0.53 1.71 11.59
N ARG A 192 0.36 2.61 12.00
CA ARG A 192 1.81 2.38 11.90
C ARG A 192 2.25 1.32 12.91
N LEU A 193 1.72 1.38 14.13
CA LEU A 193 2.01 0.40 15.17
C LEU A 193 1.50 -1.00 14.79
N SER A 194 0.36 -1.12 14.10
CA SER A 194 -0.16 -2.40 13.61
C SER A 194 0.63 -3.05 12.47
N GLN A 195 1.62 -2.35 11.91
CA GLN A 195 2.49 -2.87 10.85
C GLN A 195 3.83 -3.38 11.39
N LEU A 196 4.09 -3.24 12.69
CA LEU A 196 5.31 -3.72 13.31
C LEU A 196 5.24 -5.23 13.50
N ASP A 197 6.28 -5.92 13.08
CA ASP A 197 6.48 -7.34 13.38
C ASP A 197 7.15 -7.48 14.75
N GLY A 198 6.62 -8.35 15.60
CA GLY A 198 7.17 -8.62 16.92
C GLY A 198 8.53 -9.32 16.86
N GLU A 199 8.82 -10.03 15.77
CA GLU A 199 10.10 -10.75 15.58
C GLU A 199 11.28 -9.80 15.36
N ASP A 200 11.02 -8.58 14.89
CA ASP A 200 12.03 -7.55 14.62
C ASP A 200 12.37 -6.69 15.86
N LEU A 201 11.71 -6.94 17.00
CA LEU A 201 11.80 -6.09 18.19
C LEU A 201 12.47 -6.81 19.37
N THR A 202 13.29 -6.07 20.11
CA THR A 202 13.77 -6.51 21.42
C THR A 202 12.63 -6.49 22.45
N ALA A 203 12.77 -7.21 23.56
CA ALA A 203 11.77 -7.23 24.63
C ALA A 203 11.43 -5.81 25.17
N ASP A 204 12.44 -4.96 25.34
CA ASP A 204 12.24 -3.56 25.77
C ASP A 204 11.51 -2.73 24.70
N GLU A 205 11.70 -3.04 23.42
CA GLU A 205 10.99 -2.39 22.31
C GLU A 205 9.53 -2.87 22.22
N VAL A 206 9.28 -4.15 22.44
CA VAL A 206 7.93 -4.73 22.54
C VAL A 206 7.14 -4.04 23.65
N ASP A 207 7.69 -3.94 24.86
CA ASP A 207 7.04 -3.25 25.99
C ASP A 207 6.75 -1.77 25.67
N ASN A 208 7.69 -1.09 24.99
CA ASN A 208 7.49 0.28 24.55
C ASN A 208 6.40 0.43 23.47
N VAL A 209 6.28 -0.55 22.57
CA VAL A 209 5.23 -0.57 21.54
C VAL A 209 3.87 -0.85 22.17
N ILE A 210 3.78 -1.81 23.10
CA ILE A 210 2.56 -2.10 23.86
C ILE A 210 2.09 -0.82 24.58
N GLN A 211 2.99 -0.13 25.28
CA GLN A 211 2.65 1.11 25.98
C GLN A 211 2.16 2.21 25.01
N GLN A 212 2.79 2.35 23.84
CA GLN A 212 2.34 3.29 22.81
C GLN A 212 0.95 2.95 22.26
N ILE A 213 0.66 1.67 22.00
CA ILE A 213 -0.67 1.23 21.57
C ILE A 213 -1.70 1.56 22.65
N GLN A 214 -1.40 1.26 23.92
CA GLN A 214 -2.29 1.55 25.05
C GLN A 214 -2.56 3.05 25.23
N ASP A 215 -1.53 3.89 25.11
CA ASP A 215 -1.65 5.34 25.22
C ASP A 215 -2.52 5.94 24.12
N GLU A 216 -2.33 5.49 22.86
CA GLU A 216 -3.11 5.96 21.71
C GLU A 216 -4.56 5.42 21.76
N ASN A 217 -4.76 4.16 22.18
CA ASN A 217 -6.09 3.61 22.43
C ASN A 217 -6.84 4.40 23.50
N ASN A 218 -6.19 4.77 24.61
CA ASN A 218 -6.82 5.58 25.65
C ASN A 218 -7.26 6.95 25.12
N GLN A 219 -6.44 7.60 24.30
CA GLN A 219 -6.81 8.88 23.65
C GLN A 219 -7.99 8.71 22.69
N LEU A 220 -8.01 7.64 21.88
CA LEU A 220 -9.14 7.29 21.01
C LEU A 220 -10.43 7.07 21.80
N LEU A 221 -10.34 6.30 22.89
CA LEU A 221 -11.50 5.99 23.74
C LEU A 221 -12.03 7.24 24.45
N ASP A 222 -11.17 8.17 24.89
CA ASP A 222 -11.63 9.42 25.49
C ASP A 222 -12.49 10.24 24.52
N LEU A 223 -12.07 10.37 23.25
CA LEU A 223 -12.85 11.06 22.22
C LEU A 223 -14.19 10.37 21.97
N PHE A 224 -14.16 9.06 21.74
CA PHE A 224 -15.36 8.26 21.52
C PHE A 224 -16.34 8.34 22.69
N LEU A 225 -15.85 8.27 23.93
CA LEU A 225 -16.69 8.31 25.13
C LEU A 225 -17.25 9.70 25.42
N VAL A 226 -16.56 10.77 24.99
CA VAL A 226 -17.11 12.14 25.02
C VAL A 226 -18.28 12.27 24.05
N ASP A 227 -18.12 11.80 22.81
CA ASP A 227 -19.21 11.78 21.81
C ASP A 227 -20.39 10.91 22.30
N ALA A 228 -20.09 9.72 22.82
CA ALA A 228 -21.11 8.78 23.29
C ALA A 228 -21.97 9.32 24.45
N LYS A 229 -21.46 10.23 25.30
CA LYS A 229 -22.25 10.86 26.37
C LYS A 229 -23.44 11.67 25.86
N SER A 230 -23.36 12.18 24.62
CA SER A 230 -24.47 12.93 24.02
C SER A 230 -25.63 12.03 23.59
N ASN A 231 -25.35 10.75 23.30
CA ASN A 231 -26.28 9.83 22.65
C ASN A 231 -26.67 8.61 23.50
N TYR A 232 -25.98 8.35 24.62
CA TYR A 232 -26.16 7.13 25.41
C TYR A 232 -26.17 7.39 26.93
N SER A 233 -26.79 6.47 27.67
CA SER A 233 -26.86 6.54 29.14
C SER A 233 -25.47 6.40 29.79
N ALA A 234 -25.29 6.95 30.99
CA ALA A 234 -24.05 6.81 31.75
C ALA A 234 -23.65 5.33 32.00
N LYS A 235 -24.64 4.43 32.18
CA LYS A 235 -24.42 2.99 32.31
C LYS A 235 -23.85 2.39 31.01
N THR A 236 -24.40 2.79 29.87
CA THR A 236 -23.94 2.35 28.54
C THR A 236 -22.54 2.86 28.21
N VAL A 237 -22.26 4.14 28.48
CA VAL A 237 -20.93 4.75 28.27
C VAL A 237 -19.88 4.07 29.15
N ARG A 238 -20.22 3.74 30.40
CA ARG A 238 -19.34 2.98 31.29
C ARG A 238 -19.04 1.58 30.73
N ARG A 239 -20.06 0.85 30.26
CA ARG A 239 -19.88 -0.46 29.62
C ARG A 239 -18.97 -0.38 28.39
N TYR A 240 -19.15 0.62 27.51
CA TYR A 240 -18.25 0.81 26.37
C TYR A 240 -16.81 1.04 26.80
N ARG A 241 -16.59 1.89 27.81
CA ARG A 241 -15.25 2.12 28.36
C ARG A 241 -14.62 0.83 28.86
N ASP A 242 -15.33 0.13 29.73
CA ASP A 242 -14.78 -1.03 30.45
C ASP A 242 -14.44 -2.16 29.45
N ASN A 243 -15.36 -2.44 28.52
CA ASN A 243 -15.17 -3.48 27.49
C ASN A 243 -14.06 -3.14 26.49
N LEU A 244 -14.03 -1.90 25.98
CA LEU A 244 -13.03 -1.50 24.99
C LEU A 244 -11.65 -1.36 25.61
N ARG A 245 -11.54 -0.91 26.87
CA ARG A 245 -10.25 -0.83 27.54
C ARG A 245 -9.70 -2.22 27.81
N PHE A 246 -10.52 -3.13 28.35
CA PHE A 246 -10.12 -4.52 28.54
C PHE A 246 -9.64 -5.13 27.22
N TYR A 247 -10.47 -5.10 26.19
CA TYR A 247 -10.13 -5.77 24.94
C TYR A 247 -8.98 -5.09 24.17
N LEU A 248 -8.98 -3.77 23.99
CA LEU A 248 -7.94 -3.10 23.18
C LEU A 248 -6.60 -2.99 23.91
N ASN A 249 -6.60 -2.73 25.22
CA ASN A 249 -5.36 -2.48 25.97
C ASN A 249 -4.83 -3.70 26.70
N GLU A 250 -5.70 -4.53 27.25
CA GLU A 250 -5.30 -5.67 28.10
C GLU A 250 -5.21 -6.97 27.27
N TRP A 251 -5.87 -7.03 26.11
CA TRP A 251 -5.82 -8.20 25.22
C TRP A 251 -5.10 -7.97 23.89
N ALA A 252 -5.56 -7.00 23.07
CA ALA A 252 -5.04 -6.78 21.72
C ALA A 252 -3.64 -6.14 21.72
N ALA A 253 -3.38 -5.15 22.60
CA ALA A 253 -2.09 -4.47 22.64
C ALA A 253 -0.92 -5.43 22.93
N TYR A 254 -1.11 -6.41 23.83
CA TYR A 254 -0.11 -7.45 24.15
C TYR A 254 0.19 -8.41 22.99
N ARG A 255 -0.59 -8.34 21.92
CA ARG A 255 -0.39 -9.06 20.66
C ARG A 255 0.02 -8.12 19.53
N LEU A 256 0.57 -6.95 19.88
CA LEU A 256 0.94 -5.87 18.97
C LEU A 256 -0.17 -5.49 17.98
N SER A 257 -1.43 -5.68 18.41
CA SER A 257 -2.61 -5.47 17.59
C SER A 257 -3.33 -4.18 18.00
N THR A 258 -3.91 -3.52 17.01
CA THR A 258 -4.78 -2.35 17.16
C THR A 258 -6.10 -2.60 16.44
N ILE A 259 -7.08 -1.70 16.60
CA ILE A 259 -8.38 -1.80 15.90
C ILE A 259 -8.27 -1.98 14.37
N PHE A 260 -7.12 -1.66 13.76
CA PHE A 260 -6.88 -1.76 12.33
C PHE A 260 -6.33 -3.12 11.85
N ASN A 261 -5.96 -4.03 12.76
CA ASN A 261 -5.53 -5.40 12.43
C ASN A 261 -6.08 -6.46 13.41
N ILE A 262 -7.12 -6.14 14.20
CA ILE A 262 -7.73 -7.08 15.17
C ILE A 262 -8.25 -8.39 14.55
N TYR A 263 -8.49 -8.40 13.24
CA TYR A 263 -8.93 -9.58 12.49
C TYR A 263 -7.79 -10.55 12.15
N VAL A 264 -6.53 -10.18 12.39
CA VAL A 264 -5.36 -10.99 12.01
C VAL A 264 -4.83 -11.81 13.19
N HIS A 265 -4.77 -11.23 14.40
CA HIS A 265 -4.01 -11.84 15.51
C HIS A 265 -4.65 -11.72 16.90
N SER A 266 -5.90 -11.26 17.05
CA SER A 266 -6.49 -11.02 18.37
C SER A 266 -8.01 -11.22 18.42
N SER A 267 -8.49 -12.42 18.09
CA SER A 267 -9.93 -12.73 18.07
C SER A 267 -10.62 -12.42 19.42
N VAL A 268 -11.82 -11.83 19.40
CA VAL A 268 -12.66 -11.70 20.62
C VAL A 268 -13.11 -13.08 21.09
N ASP A 269 -13.28 -14.03 20.18
CA ASP A 269 -13.74 -15.38 20.52
C ASP A 269 -12.67 -16.20 21.23
N GLU A 270 -11.38 -15.90 21.00
CA GLU A 270 -10.28 -16.51 21.77
C GLU A 270 -10.36 -16.21 23.27
N LEU A 271 -11.03 -15.13 23.68
CA LEU A 271 -11.22 -14.81 25.10
C LEU A 271 -12.02 -15.90 25.85
N GLU A 272 -12.76 -16.75 25.14
CA GLU A 272 -13.40 -17.94 25.72
C GLU A 272 -12.39 -18.83 26.43
N PHE A 273 -11.24 -19.08 25.78
CA PHE A 273 -10.14 -19.88 26.33
C PHE A 273 -9.44 -19.19 27.50
N HIS A 274 -9.76 -17.93 27.77
CA HIS A 274 -9.25 -17.14 28.90
C HIS A 274 -10.32 -16.82 29.93
N GLY A 275 -11.46 -17.54 29.90
CA GLY A 275 -12.49 -17.48 30.93
C GLY A 275 -13.50 -16.34 30.79
N VAL A 276 -13.56 -15.67 29.63
CA VAL A 276 -14.55 -14.63 29.34
C VAL A 276 -15.81 -15.27 28.77
N ASP A 277 -16.97 -15.05 29.41
CA ASP A 277 -18.23 -15.68 29.01
C ASP A 277 -18.82 -15.11 27.69
N LYS A 278 -19.73 -15.86 27.06
CA LYS A 278 -20.40 -15.47 25.80
C LYS A 278 -21.09 -14.11 25.88
N THR A 279 -21.65 -13.76 27.03
CA THR A 279 -22.33 -12.47 27.24
C THR A 279 -21.33 -11.32 27.22
N GLU A 280 -20.20 -11.48 27.90
CA GLU A 280 -19.11 -10.51 27.95
C GLU A 280 -18.45 -10.35 26.56
N ARG A 281 -18.15 -11.45 25.86
CA ARG A 281 -17.67 -11.41 24.46
C ARG A 281 -18.65 -10.70 23.53
N THR A 282 -19.95 -10.97 23.64
CA THR A 282 -21.00 -10.27 22.88
C THR A 282 -21.02 -8.77 23.18
N ASN A 283 -20.87 -8.39 24.46
CA ASN A 283 -20.82 -6.99 24.86
C ASN A 283 -19.53 -6.29 24.36
N ILE A 284 -18.40 -7.00 24.26
CA ILE A 284 -17.15 -6.51 23.66
C ILE A 284 -17.36 -6.28 22.15
N LYS A 285 -17.86 -7.28 21.41
CA LYS A 285 -18.21 -7.17 19.98
C LYS A 285 -19.15 -5.99 19.72
N ALA A 286 -20.19 -5.82 20.53
CA ALA A 286 -21.11 -4.70 20.42
C ALA A 286 -20.44 -3.33 20.66
N SER A 287 -19.46 -3.26 21.57
CA SER A 287 -18.72 -2.04 21.87
C SER A 287 -17.74 -1.69 20.73
N LEU A 288 -17.08 -2.69 20.14
CA LEU A 288 -16.22 -2.55 18.96
C LEU A 288 -17.01 -2.04 17.75
N LYS A 289 -18.20 -2.62 17.47
CA LYS A 289 -19.10 -2.13 16.40
C LYS A 289 -19.43 -0.65 16.56
N LYS A 290 -19.61 -0.19 17.80
CA LYS A 290 -19.94 1.20 18.11
C LYS A 290 -18.75 2.14 17.94
N LEU A 291 -17.55 1.71 18.34
CA LEU A 291 -16.33 2.45 18.09
C LEU A 291 -16.03 2.54 16.58
N ALA A 292 -16.14 1.43 15.84
CA ALA A 292 -15.98 1.40 14.38
C ALA A 292 -17.00 2.30 13.68
N LYS A 293 -18.26 2.31 14.14
CA LYS A 293 -19.28 3.22 13.61
C LYS A 293 -18.92 4.67 13.85
N TYR A 294 -18.42 5.02 15.04
CA TYR A 294 -17.94 6.37 15.33
C TYR A 294 -16.79 6.77 14.38
N LEU A 295 -15.82 5.88 14.15
CA LEU A 295 -14.73 6.13 13.19
C LEU A 295 -15.24 6.33 11.76
N LYS A 296 -16.23 5.54 11.33
CA LYS A 296 -16.89 5.68 10.01
C LYS A 296 -17.64 7.00 9.89
N ASP A 297 -18.47 7.34 10.88
CA ASP A 297 -19.27 8.56 10.89
C ASP A 297 -18.39 9.83 10.88
N LYS A 298 -17.14 9.73 11.36
CA LYS A 298 -16.11 10.78 11.31
C LYS A 298 -15.19 10.71 10.06
N ASN A 299 -15.49 9.85 9.08
CA ASN A 299 -14.70 9.64 7.85
C ASN A 299 -13.21 9.28 8.10
N ILE A 300 -12.95 8.46 9.11
CA ILE A 300 -11.60 8.02 9.48
C ILE A 300 -11.24 6.67 8.85
N ILE A 301 -12.24 5.80 8.75
CA ILE A 301 -12.15 4.50 8.09
C ILE A 301 -13.04 4.50 6.86
N SER A 302 -12.62 3.76 5.84
CA SER A 302 -13.40 3.53 4.62
C SER A 302 -14.58 2.59 4.88
N ASP A 303 -15.49 2.49 3.91
CA ASP A 303 -16.61 1.54 3.99
C ASP A 303 -16.10 0.10 4.11
N ASN A 304 -15.06 -0.27 3.35
CA ASN A 304 -14.46 -1.60 3.41
C ASN A 304 -13.90 -1.92 4.80
N GLU A 305 -13.13 -1.00 5.39
CA GLU A 305 -12.55 -1.21 6.73
C GLU A 305 -13.61 -1.28 7.83
N TYR A 306 -14.71 -0.55 7.66
CA TYR A 306 -15.85 -0.68 8.56
C TYR A 306 -16.51 -2.05 8.42
N ASP A 307 -16.68 -2.52 7.19
CA ASP A 307 -17.30 -3.81 6.90
C ASP A 307 -16.42 -4.97 7.40
N ASP A 308 -15.08 -4.87 7.28
CA ASP A 308 -14.14 -5.84 7.85
C ASP A 308 -14.32 -5.99 9.37
N ILE A 309 -14.42 -4.86 10.09
CA ILE A 309 -14.68 -4.88 11.54
C ILE A 309 -16.09 -5.41 11.85
N LEU A 310 -17.08 -5.13 11.00
CA LEU A 310 -18.44 -5.66 11.17
C LEU A 310 -18.50 -7.17 10.99
N VAL A 311 -17.88 -7.71 9.94
CA VAL A 311 -17.81 -9.16 9.68
C VAL A 311 -17.14 -9.86 10.85
N TYR A 312 -16.00 -9.34 11.31
CA TYR A 312 -15.28 -9.86 12.46
C TYR A 312 -16.13 -9.88 13.74
N THR A 313 -16.92 -8.83 13.98
CA THR A 313 -17.80 -8.73 15.15
C THR A 313 -19.17 -9.42 14.97
N GLN A 314 -19.44 -10.06 13.83
CA GLN A 314 -20.69 -10.77 13.51
C GLN A 314 -20.55 -12.29 13.42
N LYS A 315 -19.32 -12.84 13.40
CA LYS A 315 -19.14 -14.29 13.58
C LYS A 315 -19.63 -14.66 14.99
N ASP A 316 -20.83 -15.22 15.09
CA ASP A 316 -21.20 -16.05 16.24
C ASP A 316 -20.65 -17.45 15.98
N SER A 317 -20.09 -18.09 17.02
CA SER A 317 -19.67 -19.48 16.95
C SER A 317 -20.88 -20.34 16.60
N VAL A 318 -20.71 -21.17 15.57
CA VAL A 318 -21.67 -22.21 15.21
C VAL A 318 -21.86 -23.11 16.44
N ASP A 319 -23.11 -23.24 16.88
CA ASP A 319 -23.52 -24.14 17.95
C ASP A 319 -23.06 -25.57 17.58
N LEU A 320 -22.13 -26.12 18.37
CA LEU A 320 -21.82 -27.54 18.40
C LEU A 320 -22.17 -28.07 19.80
N ASP A 321 -23.47 -28.09 20.09
CA ASP A 321 -24.03 -29.00 21.09
C ASP A 321 -24.10 -30.38 20.44
N GLU A 322 -23.12 -31.25 20.69
CA GLU A 322 -23.35 -32.69 20.86
C GLU A 322 -22.07 -33.34 21.45
N GLU A 323 -22.27 -33.85 22.68
CA GLU A 323 -21.46 -34.78 23.49
C GLU A 323 -20.28 -35.46 22.80
N TYR A 324 -19.08 -35.37 23.39
CA TYR A 324 -18.31 -36.54 23.87
C TYR A 324 -17.33 -36.13 24.96
N GLU A 325 -17.00 -37.13 25.76
CA GLU A 325 -16.46 -37.07 27.12
C GLU A 325 -15.00 -36.60 27.23
N ASP A 326 -14.72 -36.15 28.45
CA ASP A 326 -13.44 -35.71 29.02
C ASP A 326 -12.30 -36.75 28.88
N GLU A 327 -11.07 -36.24 28.92
CA GLU A 327 -9.75 -36.93 28.85
C GLU A 327 -9.15 -37.17 27.44
N GLY A 328 -8.51 -36.12 26.85
CA GLY A 328 -7.59 -36.30 25.72
C GLY A 328 -6.87 -35.07 25.13
N GLU A 329 -7.32 -33.84 25.40
CA GLU A 329 -6.93 -32.66 24.58
C GLU A 329 -5.54 -32.06 24.82
N ASP A 330 -4.88 -32.30 25.96
CA ASP A 330 -3.50 -31.81 26.16
C ASP A 330 -2.48 -32.56 25.31
N GLN A 331 -2.79 -33.79 24.88
CA GLN A 331 -1.95 -34.54 23.95
C GLN A 331 -2.15 -34.07 22.50
N ALA A 332 -3.36 -33.62 22.13
CA ALA A 332 -3.68 -33.23 20.77
C ALA A 332 -3.02 -31.90 20.33
N ILE A 333 -2.84 -30.97 21.28
CA ILE A 333 -2.20 -29.67 21.01
C ILE A 333 -0.67 -29.80 21.02
N GLU A 334 -0.10 -30.63 21.91
CA GLU A 334 1.31 -31.00 21.83
C GLU A 334 1.61 -31.82 20.56
N ASP A 335 0.73 -32.73 20.13
CA ASP A 335 0.87 -33.48 18.87
C ASP A 335 0.71 -32.57 17.64
N PHE A 336 -0.13 -31.53 17.70
CA PHE A 336 -0.31 -30.56 16.62
C PHE A 336 0.87 -29.57 16.49
N LEU A 337 1.39 -29.05 17.59
CA LEU A 337 2.60 -28.21 17.59
C LEU A 337 3.86 -29.04 17.29
N ALA A 338 3.89 -30.30 17.75
CA ALA A 338 4.86 -31.27 17.27
C ALA A 338 4.66 -31.54 15.77
N SER A 339 3.46 -31.55 15.19
CA SER A 339 3.25 -31.75 13.73
C SER A 339 3.74 -30.61 12.84
N LEU A 340 3.80 -29.38 13.37
CA LEU A 340 4.28 -28.19 12.64
C LEU A 340 5.82 -28.09 12.62
N PHE A 341 6.50 -28.77 13.55
CA PHE A 341 7.96 -28.78 13.66
C PHE A 341 8.56 -30.20 13.75
N SER A 342 7.77 -31.25 13.61
CA SER A 342 8.24 -32.62 13.49
C SER A 342 8.82 -32.78 12.10
N GLU A 343 9.84 -33.63 11.98
CA GLU A 343 10.17 -34.20 10.69
C GLU A 343 8.87 -34.65 10.04
N SER A 344 8.51 -34.03 8.90
CA SER A 344 7.30 -34.29 8.12
C SER A 344 6.73 -35.66 8.47
N GLU A 345 5.56 -35.72 9.13
CA GLU A 345 4.78 -36.95 9.04
C GLU A 345 4.74 -37.26 7.56
N LYS A 346 5.35 -38.38 7.17
CA LYS A 346 5.49 -38.71 5.76
C LYS A 346 4.08 -38.69 5.21
N LEU A 347 3.74 -37.63 4.47
CA LEU A 347 2.53 -37.53 3.69
C LEU A 347 2.34 -38.92 3.08
N PRO A 348 1.14 -39.50 3.15
CA PRO A 348 0.93 -40.87 2.72
C PRO A 348 1.60 -41.00 1.35
N VAL A 349 2.60 -41.89 1.28
CA VAL A 349 3.60 -41.90 0.21
C VAL A 349 2.88 -42.20 -1.10
N VAL A 350 2.38 -41.14 -1.74
CA VAL A 350 1.63 -41.24 -2.97
C VAL A 350 2.60 -41.64 -4.05
N PHE A 351 3.78 -41.03 -4.08
CA PHE A 351 4.89 -41.43 -4.94
C PHE A 351 6.16 -41.62 -4.11
N ASP A 352 7.21 -42.19 -4.72
CA ASP A 352 8.51 -42.23 -4.07
C ASP A 352 9.07 -40.80 -3.84
N SER A 353 9.99 -40.66 -2.88
CA SER A 353 10.54 -39.35 -2.48
C SER A 353 11.17 -38.54 -3.63
N GLN A 354 11.70 -39.20 -4.66
CA GLN A 354 12.26 -38.51 -5.81
C GLN A 354 11.15 -37.93 -6.70
N THR A 355 10.07 -38.69 -6.89
CA THR A 355 8.89 -38.24 -7.62
C THR A 355 8.15 -37.12 -6.87
N ASP A 356 7.97 -37.21 -5.55
CA ASP A 356 7.34 -36.14 -4.77
C ASP A 356 8.12 -34.84 -4.84
N LYS A 357 9.46 -34.92 -4.72
CA LYS A 357 10.33 -33.75 -4.91
C LYS A 357 10.18 -33.17 -6.31
N MET A 358 10.15 -34.02 -7.34
CA MET A 358 9.95 -33.58 -8.72
C MET A 358 8.62 -32.84 -8.88
N LEU A 359 7.53 -33.36 -8.31
CA LEU A 359 6.20 -32.73 -8.36
C LEU A 359 6.20 -31.37 -7.64
N ASP A 360 6.86 -31.26 -6.50
CA ASP A 360 6.98 -30.00 -5.76
C ASP A 360 7.71 -28.91 -6.58
N GLU A 361 8.80 -29.29 -7.24
CA GLU A 361 9.54 -28.41 -8.16
C GLU A 361 8.68 -27.97 -9.37
N TYR A 362 7.81 -28.84 -9.89
CA TYR A 362 6.83 -28.45 -10.90
C TYR A 362 5.87 -27.38 -10.39
N LEU A 363 5.31 -27.55 -9.19
CA LEU A 363 4.36 -26.60 -8.62
C LEU A 363 4.98 -25.21 -8.45
N LYS A 364 6.20 -25.14 -7.89
CA LYS A 364 6.96 -23.88 -7.74
C LYS A 364 7.20 -23.21 -9.09
N SER A 365 7.63 -24.00 -10.07
CA SER A 365 7.97 -23.48 -11.40
C SER A 365 6.74 -23.03 -12.18
N PHE A 366 5.61 -23.73 -12.05
CA PHE A 366 4.34 -23.29 -12.61
C PHE A 366 3.87 -21.97 -12.01
N VAL A 367 3.97 -21.82 -10.69
CA VAL A 367 3.58 -20.59 -10.02
C VAL A 367 4.46 -19.41 -10.42
N ALA A 368 5.77 -19.62 -10.55
CA ALA A 368 6.68 -18.56 -10.92
C ALA A 368 6.66 -18.22 -12.43
N LEU A 369 6.19 -19.14 -13.28
CA LEU A 369 6.02 -18.95 -14.72
C LEU A 369 4.63 -18.39 -15.09
N TYR A 370 3.57 -18.93 -14.51
CA TYR A 370 2.17 -18.65 -14.85
C TYR A 370 1.44 -17.79 -13.81
N GLY A 371 1.94 -17.71 -12.58
CA GLY A 371 1.28 -17.06 -11.45
C GLY A 371 0.11 -17.87 -10.88
N LEU A 372 -0.71 -18.44 -11.76
CA LEU A 372 -1.92 -19.20 -11.47
C LEU A 372 -2.08 -20.33 -12.50
N ILE A 373 -2.37 -21.54 -12.03
CA ILE A 373 -2.65 -22.70 -12.87
C ILE A 373 -3.67 -23.62 -12.18
N SER A 374 -4.63 -24.18 -12.91
CA SER A 374 -5.52 -25.19 -12.34
C SER A 374 -4.78 -26.51 -12.10
N ALA A 375 -5.16 -27.27 -11.07
CA ALA A 375 -4.60 -28.60 -10.81
C ALA A 375 -4.75 -29.54 -12.02
N GLN A 376 -5.87 -29.44 -12.74
CA GLN A 376 -6.10 -30.19 -13.98
C GLN A 376 -5.07 -29.88 -15.06
N GLN A 377 -4.81 -28.60 -15.31
CA GLN A 377 -3.82 -28.16 -16.29
C GLN A 377 -2.39 -28.56 -15.88
N ALA A 378 -2.05 -28.41 -14.59
CA ALA A 378 -0.78 -28.83 -14.05
C ALA A 378 -0.55 -30.33 -14.27
N TYR A 379 -1.56 -31.16 -13.99
CA TYR A 379 -1.53 -32.59 -14.28
C TYR A 379 -1.26 -32.88 -15.75
N GLN A 380 -1.97 -32.24 -16.68
CA GLN A 380 -1.79 -32.49 -18.12
C GLN A 380 -0.35 -32.23 -18.57
N ILE A 381 0.24 -31.13 -18.12
CA ILE A 381 1.64 -30.79 -18.43
C ILE A 381 2.58 -31.85 -17.83
N ILE A 382 2.43 -32.15 -16.54
CA ILE A 382 3.27 -33.13 -15.84
C ILE A 382 3.16 -34.51 -16.49
N HIS A 383 1.94 -34.98 -16.78
CA HIS A 383 1.69 -36.29 -17.37
C HIS A 383 2.27 -36.38 -18.78
N SER A 384 2.18 -35.32 -19.58
CA SER A 384 2.77 -35.30 -20.92
C SER A 384 4.30 -35.48 -20.89
N GLN A 385 4.96 -34.95 -19.87
CA GLN A 385 6.41 -35.05 -19.66
C GLN A 385 6.80 -36.29 -18.83
N ASN A 386 5.85 -36.87 -18.09
CA ASN A 386 6.02 -38.01 -17.19
C ASN A 386 4.80 -38.94 -17.26
N PRO A 387 4.67 -39.75 -18.32
CA PRO A 387 3.48 -40.58 -18.52
C PRO A 387 3.20 -41.62 -17.43
N SER A 388 4.17 -41.86 -16.53
CA SER A 388 4.03 -42.74 -15.37
C SER A 388 3.22 -42.13 -14.22
N ILE A 389 2.99 -40.81 -14.23
CA ILE A 389 2.18 -40.12 -13.21
C ILE A 389 0.70 -40.26 -13.58
N ASP A 390 -0.02 -41.13 -12.89
CA ASP A 390 -1.47 -41.28 -13.10
C ASP A 390 -2.27 -40.19 -12.37
N LYS A 391 -3.49 -39.97 -12.87
CA LYS A 391 -4.37 -38.88 -12.42
C LYS A 391 -4.81 -39.06 -10.97
N GLU A 392 -5.19 -40.27 -10.58
CA GLU A 392 -5.71 -40.56 -9.25
C GLU A 392 -4.65 -40.28 -8.18
N ARG A 393 -3.42 -40.77 -8.39
CA ARG A 393 -2.30 -40.45 -7.51
C ARG A 393 -1.95 -38.96 -7.53
N PHE A 394 -1.93 -38.31 -8.69
CA PHE A 394 -1.67 -36.87 -8.73
C PHE A 394 -2.72 -36.05 -7.96
N ASP A 395 -4.00 -36.38 -8.11
CA ASP A 395 -5.07 -35.70 -7.39
C ASP A 395 -4.94 -35.94 -5.88
N GLN A 396 -4.61 -37.16 -5.45
CA GLN A 396 -4.31 -37.44 -4.04
C GLN A 396 -3.12 -36.62 -3.54
N TYR A 397 -2.06 -36.47 -4.36
CA TYR A 397 -0.90 -35.64 -4.02
C TYR A 397 -1.28 -34.16 -3.82
N ILE A 398 -2.13 -33.61 -4.70
CA ILE A 398 -2.63 -32.23 -4.58
C ILE A 398 -3.53 -32.06 -3.35
N GLN A 399 -4.42 -33.03 -3.09
CA GLN A 399 -5.31 -33.00 -1.93
C GLN A 399 -4.53 -33.06 -0.60
N ASN A 400 -3.47 -33.87 -0.54
CA ASN A 400 -2.59 -33.93 0.63
C ASN A 400 -1.90 -32.59 0.94
N LYS A 401 -1.80 -31.69 -0.05
CA LYS A 401 -1.15 -30.38 0.05
C LYS A 401 -2.13 -29.21 0.10
N PHE A 402 -3.43 -29.48 0.18
CA PHE A 402 -4.48 -28.46 0.13
C PHE A 402 -4.40 -27.51 1.34
N ASP A 403 -4.02 -28.02 2.51
CA ASP A 403 -3.87 -27.26 3.75
C ASP A 403 -2.42 -26.82 4.02
N GLU A 404 -1.47 -27.16 3.14
CA GLU A 404 -0.07 -26.73 3.25
C GLU A 404 0.09 -25.29 2.74
N MET A 405 0.12 -24.33 3.66
CA MET A 405 0.41 -22.94 3.33
C MET A 405 1.93 -22.74 3.23
N THR A 406 2.49 -22.80 2.03
CA THR A 406 3.91 -22.53 1.80
C THR A 406 4.14 -21.10 1.28
N MET A 407 5.32 -20.54 1.55
CA MET A 407 5.74 -19.25 0.98
C MET A 407 5.99 -19.30 -0.54
N GLU A 408 6.03 -20.50 -1.12
CA GLU A 408 6.42 -20.74 -2.52
C GLU A 408 5.20 -20.93 -3.44
N TYR A 409 4.17 -21.66 -2.97
CA TYR A 409 2.88 -21.80 -3.64
C TYR A 409 1.75 -22.08 -2.63
N CYS A 410 0.52 -21.75 -3.01
CA CYS A 410 -0.69 -22.15 -2.30
C CYS A 410 -1.62 -22.92 -3.22
N ILE A 411 -2.43 -23.80 -2.64
CA ILE A 411 -3.49 -24.54 -3.31
C ILE A 411 -4.82 -24.10 -2.68
N ILE A 412 -5.80 -23.76 -3.50
CA ILE A 412 -7.14 -23.36 -3.02
C ILE A 412 -8.23 -23.94 -3.91
N ASP A 413 -9.41 -24.09 -3.33
CA ASP A 413 -10.65 -24.18 -4.08
C ASP A 413 -11.17 -22.76 -4.39
N PHE A 414 -11.12 -22.40 -5.67
CA PHE A 414 -11.58 -21.12 -6.18
C PHE A 414 -13.10 -20.93 -6.04
N ARG A 415 -13.91 -21.98 -6.09
CA ARG A 415 -15.37 -21.86 -5.92
C ARG A 415 -15.72 -21.58 -4.47
N GLU A 416 -15.05 -22.25 -3.53
CA GLU A 416 -15.22 -21.98 -2.11
C GLU A 416 -14.74 -20.57 -1.75
N ALA A 417 -13.58 -20.16 -2.29
CA ALA A 417 -12.99 -18.85 -2.01
C ALA A 417 -13.73 -17.68 -2.70
N PHE A 418 -14.34 -17.89 -3.88
CA PHE A 418 -14.95 -16.82 -4.69
C PHE A 418 -16.36 -17.19 -5.19
N GLN A 419 -17.38 -16.83 -4.41
CA GLN A 419 -18.79 -17.22 -4.65
C GLN A 419 -19.46 -16.57 -5.87
N ASN A 420 -18.87 -15.53 -6.49
CA ASN A 420 -19.48 -14.73 -7.56
C ASN A 420 -18.77 -14.86 -8.92
N VAL A 421 -17.98 -15.92 -9.15
CA VAL A 421 -17.21 -16.06 -10.39
C VAL A 421 -17.47 -17.41 -11.05
N ASN A 422 -17.98 -17.37 -12.28
CA ASN A 422 -18.19 -18.57 -13.09
C ASN A 422 -16.83 -19.08 -13.63
N ILE A 423 -16.22 -20.03 -12.92
CA ILE A 423 -14.88 -20.58 -13.19
C ILE A 423 -14.99 -22.11 -13.32
N ALA A 424 -14.32 -22.65 -14.34
CA ALA A 424 -14.43 -24.06 -14.71
C ALA A 424 -13.33 -24.99 -14.15
N PRO A 425 -12.27 -24.49 -13.49
CA PRO A 425 -11.59 -25.31 -12.50
C PRO A 425 -11.99 -24.96 -11.06
N GLU A 426 -12.12 -25.97 -10.20
CA GLU A 426 -12.35 -25.78 -8.76
C GLU A 426 -11.00 -25.54 -8.05
N ILE A 427 -10.02 -26.41 -8.28
CA ILE A 427 -8.73 -26.35 -7.59
C ILE A 427 -7.66 -25.63 -8.41
N PHE A 428 -7.00 -24.65 -7.80
CA PHE A 428 -5.88 -23.91 -8.38
C PHE A 428 -4.64 -23.92 -7.50
N ILE A 429 -3.48 -23.95 -8.16
CA ILE A 429 -2.17 -23.69 -7.59
C ILE A 429 -1.76 -22.28 -8.00
N PHE A 430 -1.31 -21.44 -7.06
CA PHE A 430 -1.03 -20.04 -7.35
C PHE A 430 0.08 -19.45 -6.46
N SER A 431 0.59 -18.28 -6.86
CA SER A 431 1.60 -17.56 -6.06
C SER A 431 0.94 -16.79 -4.93
N PRO A 432 1.39 -16.96 -3.67
CA PRO A 432 0.91 -16.17 -2.54
C PRO A 432 1.03 -14.65 -2.79
N LEU A 433 2.00 -14.23 -3.62
CA LEU A 433 2.23 -12.83 -4.00
C LEU A 433 1.07 -12.20 -4.81
N LEU A 434 0.15 -13.01 -5.34
CA LEU A 434 -1.04 -12.55 -6.04
C LEU A 434 -2.20 -12.18 -5.11
N ILE A 435 -2.18 -12.61 -3.83
CA ILE A 435 -3.19 -12.28 -2.82
C ILE A 435 -2.90 -10.88 -2.28
N LYS A 436 -3.54 -9.86 -2.84
CA LYS A 436 -3.51 -8.49 -2.28
C LYS A 436 -4.90 -7.92 -2.00
N ASP A 437 -5.95 -8.54 -2.53
CA ASP A 437 -7.34 -8.07 -2.55
C ASP A 437 -8.27 -9.16 -3.17
N GLY A 438 -9.52 -9.23 -2.69
CA GLY A 438 -10.45 -10.34 -2.96
C GLY A 438 -10.90 -10.53 -4.42
N ASP A 439 -10.77 -9.53 -5.29
CA ASP A 439 -11.27 -9.62 -6.68
C ASP A 439 -10.18 -9.87 -7.74
N ARG A 440 -8.91 -9.89 -7.32
CA ARG A 440 -7.76 -9.82 -8.24
C ARG A 440 -7.37 -11.17 -8.82
N LEU A 441 -7.42 -12.24 -8.04
CA LEU A 441 -7.20 -13.61 -8.52
C LEU A 441 -8.23 -14.01 -9.60
N PRO A 442 -9.54 -13.82 -9.37
CA PRO A 442 -10.55 -14.03 -10.40
C PRO A 442 -10.35 -13.21 -11.67
N SER A 443 -9.98 -11.94 -11.53
CA SER A 443 -9.74 -11.05 -12.68
C SER A 443 -8.50 -11.46 -13.47
N PHE A 444 -7.46 -11.89 -12.77
CA PHE A 444 -6.24 -12.42 -13.37
C PHE A 444 -6.52 -13.70 -14.17
N TYR A 445 -7.29 -14.63 -13.59
CA TYR A 445 -7.74 -15.83 -14.31
C TYR A 445 -8.51 -15.47 -15.59
N LYS A 446 -9.51 -14.58 -15.49
CA LYS A 446 -10.29 -14.11 -16.66
C LYS A 446 -9.42 -13.55 -17.77
N HIS A 447 -8.36 -12.81 -17.43
CA HIS A 447 -7.44 -12.25 -18.42
C HIS A 447 -6.65 -13.33 -19.17
N GLN A 448 -6.32 -14.44 -18.50
CA GLN A 448 -5.56 -15.54 -19.10
C GLN A 448 -6.43 -16.50 -19.94
N GLN A 449 -7.76 -16.46 -19.79
CA GLN A 449 -8.66 -17.40 -20.45
C GLN A 449 -8.49 -17.39 -21.96
N GLY A 450 -8.46 -18.58 -22.56
CA GLY A 450 -8.34 -18.73 -24.01
C GLY A 450 -6.89 -18.72 -24.52
N LEU A 451 -5.93 -18.25 -23.71
CA LEU A 451 -4.52 -18.23 -24.10
C LEU A 451 -3.87 -19.63 -23.94
N PRO A 452 -2.95 -20.04 -24.82
CA PRO A 452 -2.21 -21.28 -24.62
C PRO A 452 -1.10 -21.11 -23.58
N TYR A 453 -0.77 -22.20 -22.89
CA TYR A 453 0.38 -22.25 -21.97
C TYR A 453 1.69 -22.42 -22.76
N TYR A 454 2.69 -21.60 -22.42
CA TYR A 454 4.07 -21.86 -22.82
C TYR A 454 4.63 -23.01 -21.99
N ILE A 455 5.00 -24.12 -22.62
CA ILE A 455 5.55 -25.27 -21.92
C ILE A 455 7.03 -25.41 -22.29
N PRO A 456 7.95 -25.10 -21.37
CA PRO A 456 9.37 -25.36 -21.58
C PRO A 456 9.67 -26.86 -21.50
N GLU A 457 10.82 -27.24 -22.04
CA GLU A 457 11.40 -28.58 -21.84
C GLU A 457 11.50 -28.91 -20.35
N LYS A 458 11.36 -30.20 -20.02
CA LYS A 458 11.31 -30.70 -18.64
C LYS A 458 12.51 -30.21 -17.82
N GLU A 459 13.71 -30.27 -18.38
CA GLU A 459 14.95 -29.88 -17.70
C GLU A 459 14.99 -28.39 -17.34
N VAL A 460 14.34 -27.55 -18.15
CA VAL A 460 14.23 -26.11 -17.92
C VAL A 460 13.15 -25.81 -16.87
N LEU A 461 12.10 -26.63 -16.82
CA LEU A 461 10.98 -26.45 -15.91
C LEU A 461 11.26 -26.93 -14.49
N ILE A 462 12.12 -27.95 -14.29
CA ILE A 462 12.43 -28.54 -12.97
C ILE A 462 13.86 -28.20 -12.51
N ASP A 463 14.44 -27.09 -13.01
CA ASP A 463 15.75 -26.66 -12.53
C ASP A 463 15.63 -26.26 -11.04
N ASN A 464 16.42 -26.90 -10.17
CA ASN A 464 16.32 -26.89 -8.69
C ASN A 464 16.63 -25.50 -8.05
N ASN A 465 16.70 -24.45 -8.85
CA ASN A 465 16.95 -23.07 -8.44
C ASN A 465 16.05 -22.13 -9.25
N PHE A 466 14.77 -22.50 -9.48
CA PHE A 466 13.91 -21.81 -10.45
C PHE A 466 14.01 -20.29 -10.30
N ASN A 467 14.78 -19.70 -11.21
CA ASN A 467 14.97 -18.27 -11.27
C ASN A 467 13.88 -17.76 -12.21
N PRO A 468 12.90 -16.97 -11.72
CA PRO A 468 11.83 -16.43 -12.57
C PRO A 468 12.35 -15.50 -13.68
N PHE A 469 13.64 -15.18 -13.67
CA PHE A 469 14.38 -14.38 -14.64
C PHE A 469 15.44 -15.20 -15.41
N ALA A 470 15.47 -16.53 -15.28
CA ALA A 470 16.47 -17.39 -15.94
C ALA A 470 16.57 -17.10 -17.44
N ASN A 471 15.42 -16.91 -18.10
CA ASN A 471 15.32 -16.65 -19.53
C ASN A 471 15.88 -15.28 -19.96
N ILE A 472 16.18 -14.39 -19.00
CA ILE A 472 16.74 -13.04 -19.24
C ILE A 472 18.06 -12.81 -18.48
N SER A 473 18.75 -13.87 -18.06
CA SER A 473 19.99 -13.77 -17.26
C SER A 473 21.04 -12.81 -17.85
N ASN A 474 21.20 -12.82 -19.18
CA ASN A 474 22.11 -11.89 -19.87
C ASN A 474 21.65 -10.43 -19.71
N TYR A 475 20.35 -10.15 -19.87
CA TYR A 475 19.81 -8.81 -19.69
C TYR A 475 19.84 -8.35 -18.23
N GLN A 476 19.74 -9.28 -17.28
CA GLN A 476 19.93 -8.98 -15.86
C GLN A 476 21.37 -8.52 -15.60
N GLN A 477 22.36 -9.23 -16.14
CA GLN A 477 23.77 -8.83 -16.04
C GLN A 477 24.01 -7.46 -16.69
N ASP A 478 23.49 -7.25 -17.91
CA ASP A 478 23.56 -5.95 -18.60
C ASP A 478 22.94 -4.82 -17.76
N LEU A 479 21.83 -5.11 -17.06
CA LEU A 479 21.13 -4.13 -16.22
C LEU A 479 21.96 -3.78 -14.99
N GLU A 480 22.52 -4.78 -14.31
CA GLU A 480 23.40 -4.57 -13.18
C GLU A 480 24.67 -3.78 -13.59
N GLU A 481 25.30 -4.15 -14.70
CA GLU A 481 26.48 -3.43 -15.21
C GLU A 481 26.15 -1.97 -15.53
N LEU A 482 25.01 -1.73 -16.18
CA LEU A 482 24.58 -0.38 -16.54
C LEU A 482 24.26 0.45 -15.30
N LEU A 483 23.58 -0.11 -14.30
CA LEU A 483 23.27 0.56 -13.03
C LEU A 483 24.54 0.90 -12.25
N ALA A 484 25.53 0.01 -12.22
CA ALA A 484 26.81 0.27 -11.58
C ALA A 484 27.60 1.37 -12.31
N ASN A 485 27.76 1.25 -13.62
CA ASN A 485 28.65 2.12 -14.40
C ASN A 485 28.07 3.52 -14.65
N GLN A 486 26.77 3.62 -14.92
CA GLN A 486 26.13 4.89 -15.27
C GLN A 486 25.58 5.64 -14.05
N TYR A 487 25.16 4.92 -13.01
CA TYR A 487 24.49 5.50 -11.84
C TYR A 487 25.23 5.31 -10.52
N GLY A 488 26.34 4.58 -10.51
CA GLY A 488 27.22 4.44 -9.35
C GLY A 488 26.65 3.57 -8.23
N LEU A 489 25.67 2.72 -8.53
CA LEU A 489 25.16 1.75 -7.56
C LEU A 489 26.18 0.64 -7.29
N SER A 490 26.20 0.11 -6.08
CA SER A 490 27.10 -0.98 -5.68
C SER A 490 26.52 -1.79 -4.53
N GLY A 491 27.08 -2.97 -4.27
CA GLY A 491 26.65 -3.83 -3.17
C GLY A 491 25.17 -4.21 -3.24
N ASP A 492 24.51 -4.18 -2.09
CA ASP A 492 23.10 -4.59 -1.96
C ASP A 492 22.14 -3.63 -2.67
N ASP A 493 22.46 -2.34 -2.74
CA ASP A 493 21.65 -1.35 -3.49
C ASP A 493 21.57 -1.69 -4.98
N LEU A 494 22.67 -2.16 -5.56
CA LEU A 494 22.70 -2.60 -6.96
C LEU A 494 21.81 -3.83 -7.18
N LYS A 495 21.94 -4.83 -6.30
CA LYS A 495 21.20 -6.09 -6.39
C LYS A 495 19.71 -5.87 -6.15
N GLY A 496 19.35 -5.05 -5.16
CA GLY A 496 17.97 -4.65 -4.89
C GLY A 496 17.35 -3.88 -6.05
N ALA A 497 18.04 -2.88 -6.59
CA ALA A 497 17.55 -2.09 -7.73
C ALA A 497 17.31 -2.94 -8.98
N ALA A 498 18.24 -3.85 -9.30
CA ALA A 498 18.10 -4.77 -10.42
C ALA A 498 16.94 -5.75 -10.23
N PHE A 499 16.88 -6.45 -9.09
CA PHE A 499 15.83 -7.41 -8.78
C PHE A 499 14.44 -6.78 -8.80
N LEU A 500 14.25 -5.64 -8.13
CA LEU A 500 12.95 -4.98 -8.05
C LEU A 500 12.52 -4.38 -9.40
N SER A 501 13.46 -3.93 -10.22
CA SER A 501 13.17 -3.52 -11.61
C SER A 501 12.65 -4.70 -12.44
N LEU A 502 13.32 -5.85 -12.36
CA LEU A 502 12.89 -7.06 -13.08
C LEU A 502 11.55 -7.58 -12.57
N TYR A 503 11.38 -7.64 -11.25
CA TYR A 503 10.14 -8.04 -10.61
C TYR A 503 9.00 -7.12 -11.04
N GLN A 504 9.20 -5.80 -11.02
CA GLN A 504 8.18 -4.86 -11.45
C GLN A 504 7.89 -5.03 -12.95
N LEU A 505 8.86 -5.23 -13.83
CA LEU A 505 8.58 -5.54 -15.25
C LEU A 505 7.87 -6.89 -15.46
N LYS A 506 8.10 -7.87 -14.59
CA LYS A 506 7.45 -9.19 -14.64
C LYS A 506 6.03 -9.17 -14.08
N MET A 507 5.75 -8.28 -13.12
CA MET A 507 4.49 -8.22 -12.36
C MET A 507 3.62 -6.99 -12.71
N SER A 508 4.13 -6.02 -13.48
CA SER A 508 3.41 -4.82 -13.90
C SER A 508 2.41 -5.09 -15.03
N ASP A 509 1.22 -5.55 -14.66
CA ASP A 509 -0.06 -5.25 -15.34
C ASP A 509 -1.25 -5.73 -14.49
N TYR A 510 -1.28 -5.29 -13.23
CA TYR A 510 -2.38 -5.64 -12.33
C TYR A 510 -3.55 -4.66 -12.34
N GLU A 511 -3.46 -3.61 -13.16
CA GLU A 511 -4.58 -2.73 -13.47
C GLU A 511 -5.02 -3.14 -14.89
N LEU A 512 -6.18 -3.80 -15.00
CA LEU A 512 -6.76 -4.47 -16.19
C LEU A 512 -7.04 -3.55 -17.40
N GLU A 513 -6.22 -2.53 -17.64
CA GLU A 513 -6.20 -1.75 -18.86
C GLU A 513 -4.92 -2.04 -19.62
N LEU A 514 -5.07 -2.67 -20.79
CA LEU A 514 -4.07 -2.91 -21.83
C LEU A 514 -3.27 -1.64 -22.13
N SER A 515 -2.23 -1.36 -21.36
CA SER A 515 -1.59 -0.07 -21.39
C SER A 515 -0.08 -0.16 -21.22
N SER A 516 0.49 -0.92 -22.15
CA SER A 516 1.82 -0.76 -22.73
C SER A 516 3.01 -1.02 -21.80
N VAL A 517 3.98 -1.76 -22.32
CA VAL A 517 5.37 -1.86 -21.84
C VAL A 517 5.92 -0.52 -21.31
N ASN A 518 5.49 0.62 -21.88
CA ASN A 518 5.88 1.94 -21.41
C ASN A 518 5.41 2.27 -19.98
N LYS A 519 4.19 1.90 -19.56
CA LYS A 519 3.74 2.16 -18.18
C LYS A 519 4.55 1.32 -17.17
N ALA A 520 4.84 0.07 -17.50
CA ALA A 520 5.73 -0.79 -16.72
C ALA A 520 7.11 -0.14 -16.52
N ILE A 521 7.70 0.35 -17.62
CA ILE A 521 8.98 1.05 -17.59
C ILE A 521 8.89 2.36 -16.80
N THR A 522 7.80 3.11 -16.91
CA THR A 522 7.59 4.32 -16.11
C THR A 522 7.53 4.01 -14.62
N LYS A 523 6.84 2.93 -14.21
CA LYS A 523 6.81 2.49 -12.80
C LYS A 523 8.24 2.17 -12.30
N VAL A 524 9.03 1.45 -13.10
CA VAL A 524 10.44 1.17 -12.76
C VAL A 524 11.27 2.44 -12.63
N ILE A 525 11.11 3.41 -13.54
CA ILE A 525 11.84 4.69 -13.46
C ILE A 525 11.46 5.48 -12.21
N VAL A 526 10.16 5.51 -11.85
CA VAL A 526 9.69 6.17 -10.62
C VAL A 526 10.31 5.50 -9.40
N PHE A 527 10.24 4.16 -9.33
CA PHE A 527 10.84 3.38 -8.25
C PHE A 527 12.35 3.66 -8.11
N LEU A 528 13.11 3.59 -9.20
CA LEU A 528 14.55 3.88 -9.21
C LEU A 528 14.87 5.29 -8.70
N ASN A 529 14.01 6.27 -8.99
CA ASN A 529 14.20 7.64 -8.54
C ASN A 529 13.82 7.86 -7.07
N GLU A 530 12.76 7.20 -6.59
CA GLU A 530 12.22 7.39 -5.24
C GLU A 530 13.01 6.60 -4.20
N GLU A 531 13.29 5.33 -4.46
CA GLU A 531 13.92 4.41 -3.49
C GLU A 531 15.44 4.48 -3.52
N HIS A 532 16.02 4.65 -4.72
CA HIS A 532 17.48 4.70 -4.89
C HIS A 532 18.01 6.11 -5.20
N GLY A 533 17.14 7.13 -5.16
CA GLY A 533 17.54 8.53 -5.36
C GLY A 533 18.11 8.83 -6.74
N LEU A 534 17.87 7.95 -7.73
CA LEU A 534 18.35 8.16 -9.07
C LEU A 534 17.60 9.36 -9.69
N SER A 535 18.21 10.03 -10.67
CA SER A 535 17.61 11.18 -11.37
C SER A 535 17.30 10.83 -12.83
N VAL A 536 16.80 9.61 -13.05
CA VAL A 536 16.50 9.04 -14.36
C VAL A 536 15.33 9.78 -14.99
N LYS A 537 15.50 10.18 -16.25
CA LYS A 537 14.46 10.82 -17.08
C LYS A 537 14.40 10.14 -18.44
N GLN A 538 13.24 10.21 -19.09
CA GLN A 538 13.10 9.77 -20.49
C GLN A 538 13.74 10.78 -21.45
N ASP A 539 15.07 10.78 -21.50
CA ASP A 539 15.87 11.65 -22.35
C ASP A 539 17.05 10.89 -22.97
N LYS A 540 17.81 11.57 -23.82
CA LYS A 540 18.96 10.98 -24.53
C LYS A 540 20.08 10.51 -23.59
N ALA A 541 20.17 11.07 -22.38
CA ALA A 541 21.21 10.69 -21.44
C ALA A 541 20.94 9.30 -20.82
N ASN A 542 19.66 8.94 -20.66
CA ASN A 542 19.26 7.65 -20.09
C ASN A 542 18.74 6.65 -21.14
N GLU A 543 18.92 6.95 -22.43
CA GLU A 543 18.51 6.11 -23.55
C GLU A 543 19.01 4.64 -23.44
N PRO A 544 20.25 4.35 -23.00
CA PRO A 544 20.72 2.97 -22.82
C PRO A 544 19.89 2.17 -21.82
N LEU A 545 19.58 2.75 -20.65
CA LEU A 545 18.73 2.13 -19.63
C LEU A 545 17.33 1.86 -20.19
N ILE A 546 16.72 2.85 -20.85
CA ILE A 546 15.36 2.73 -21.37
C ILE A 546 15.30 1.63 -22.43
N LYS A 547 16.27 1.57 -23.35
CA LYS A 547 16.35 0.50 -24.36
C LYS A 547 16.46 -0.88 -23.73
N LEU A 548 17.31 -1.01 -22.71
CA LEU A 548 17.48 -2.27 -22.00
C LEU A 548 16.19 -2.70 -21.29
N LEU A 549 15.50 -1.78 -20.61
CA LEU A 549 14.22 -2.08 -19.97
C LEU A 549 13.13 -2.47 -20.98
N VAL A 550 13.10 -1.87 -22.19
CA VAL A 550 12.21 -2.30 -23.29
C VAL A 550 12.55 -3.72 -23.74
N LEU A 551 13.84 -4.03 -23.94
CA LEU A 551 14.28 -5.37 -24.35
C LEU A 551 13.89 -6.41 -23.30
N ILE A 552 14.12 -6.12 -22.02
CA ILE A 552 13.71 -6.98 -20.90
C ILE A 552 12.19 -7.17 -20.92
N ALA A 553 11.41 -6.09 -20.93
CA ALA A 553 9.95 -6.16 -20.90
C ALA A 553 9.36 -6.91 -22.11
N THR A 554 10.06 -6.92 -23.24
CA THR A 554 9.66 -7.65 -24.44
C THR A 554 9.95 -9.15 -24.33
N ASN A 555 11.08 -9.52 -23.72
CA ASN A 555 11.60 -10.88 -23.68
C ASN A 555 11.41 -11.60 -22.34
N ILE A 556 10.91 -10.93 -21.31
CA ILE A 556 10.62 -11.56 -20.02
C ILE A 556 9.34 -12.39 -20.10
N ARG A 557 9.37 -13.61 -19.52
CA ARG A 557 8.20 -14.48 -19.43
C ARG A 557 7.26 -13.98 -18.34
N ARG A 558 5.99 -13.77 -18.70
CA ARG A 558 5.01 -13.08 -17.86
C ARG A 558 3.86 -14.00 -17.44
N PRO A 559 3.46 -13.95 -16.15
CA PRO A 559 2.31 -14.70 -15.66
C PRO A 559 1.03 -14.49 -16.49
N TRP A 560 0.64 -13.23 -16.78
CA TRP A 560 -0.60 -12.94 -17.54
C TRP A 560 -0.61 -13.45 -18.98
N ASN A 561 0.57 -13.72 -19.56
CA ASN A 561 0.69 -14.34 -20.89
C ASN A 561 0.90 -15.85 -20.80
N ARG A 562 0.53 -16.50 -19.68
CA ARG A 562 0.76 -17.94 -19.42
C ARG A 562 2.19 -18.40 -19.74
N GLY A 563 3.16 -17.60 -19.32
CA GLY A 563 4.59 -17.91 -19.45
C GLY A 563 5.21 -17.55 -20.80
N TRP A 564 4.44 -17.05 -21.76
CA TRP A 564 4.99 -16.51 -23.00
C TRP A 564 5.62 -15.13 -22.78
N THR A 565 6.61 -14.83 -23.60
CA THR A 565 7.10 -13.46 -23.75
C THR A 565 6.12 -12.64 -24.61
N ASN A 566 6.15 -11.31 -24.49
CA ASN A 566 5.34 -10.45 -25.36
C ASN A 566 5.67 -10.66 -26.85
N TYR A 567 6.93 -10.96 -27.16
CA TYR A 567 7.35 -11.20 -28.54
C TYR A 567 6.83 -12.52 -29.11
N GLU A 568 6.88 -13.61 -28.34
CA GLU A 568 6.34 -14.90 -28.77
C GLU A 568 4.82 -14.84 -28.90
N MET A 569 4.12 -14.16 -27.98
CA MET A 569 2.66 -14.02 -28.01
C MET A 569 2.14 -13.42 -29.32
N LEU A 570 2.89 -12.53 -29.99
CA LEU A 570 2.50 -11.96 -31.28
C LEU A 570 2.39 -12.99 -32.42
N ARG A 571 2.88 -14.21 -32.21
CA ARG A 571 2.90 -15.30 -33.19
C ARG A 571 2.14 -16.54 -32.73
N THR A 572 1.60 -16.48 -31.51
CA THR A 572 0.89 -17.58 -30.88
C THR A 572 -0.60 -17.35 -31.05
N LYS A 573 -1.31 -18.37 -31.54
CA LYS A 573 -2.76 -18.31 -31.71
C LYS A 573 -3.47 -18.65 -30.41
N ASP A 574 -4.48 -17.89 -30.06
CA ASP A 574 -5.38 -18.24 -28.96
C ASP A 574 -6.42 -19.29 -29.40
N ILE A 575 -7.21 -19.81 -28.45
CA ILE A 575 -8.25 -20.81 -28.74
C ILE A 575 -9.27 -20.28 -29.78
N ALA A 576 -9.63 -19.00 -29.72
CA ALA A 576 -10.62 -18.43 -30.64
C ALA A 576 -10.06 -18.34 -32.07
N GLU A 577 -8.81 -17.91 -32.23
CA GLU A 577 -8.09 -17.87 -33.51
C GLU A 577 -7.93 -19.28 -34.10
N LEU A 578 -7.48 -20.25 -33.28
CA LEU A 578 -7.36 -21.66 -33.69
C LEU A 578 -8.69 -22.22 -34.21
N PHE A 579 -9.80 -21.87 -33.57
CA PHE A 579 -11.13 -22.29 -34.01
C PHE A 579 -11.61 -21.56 -35.26
N SER A 580 -11.30 -20.27 -35.40
CA SER A 580 -11.70 -19.48 -36.56
C SER A 580 -11.04 -19.95 -37.86
N GLU A 581 -9.82 -20.49 -37.76
CA GLU A 581 -9.06 -21.04 -38.88
C GLU A 581 -9.34 -22.52 -39.14
N MET A 582 -10.08 -23.19 -38.25
CA MET A 582 -10.44 -24.59 -38.42
C MET A 582 -11.52 -24.74 -39.51
N GLU A 583 -11.25 -25.54 -40.53
CA GLU A 583 -12.28 -25.92 -41.50
C GLU A 583 -13.29 -26.90 -40.87
N ILE A 584 -14.42 -26.38 -40.40
CA ILE A 584 -15.46 -27.19 -39.75
C ILE A 584 -16.43 -27.76 -40.80
N ASN A 585 -16.31 -29.06 -41.07
CA ASN A 585 -17.33 -29.80 -41.80
C ASN A 585 -18.58 -29.97 -40.91
N LEU A 586 -19.72 -29.41 -41.30
CA LEU A 586 -20.96 -29.46 -40.50
C LEU A 586 -21.53 -30.87 -40.35
N ASP A 587 -21.25 -31.78 -41.29
CA ASP A 587 -21.74 -33.16 -41.25
C ASP A 587 -20.85 -34.06 -40.39
N ASP A 588 -19.53 -33.87 -40.45
CA ASP A 588 -18.53 -34.61 -39.67
C ASP A 588 -17.45 -33.69 -39.09
N PRO A 589 -17.79 -32.88 -38.07
CA PRO A 589 -16.88 -31.90 -37.50
C PRO A 589 -15.76 -32.60 -36.72
N LYS A 590 -14.51 -32.19 -36.95
CA LYS A 590 -13.31 -32.75 -36.31
C LYS A 590 -12.46 -31.64 -35.73
N LEU A 591 -11.86 -31.91 -34.57
CA LEU A 591 -10.81 -31.06 -34.03
C LEU A 591 -9.58 -31.10 -34.94
N SER A 592 -8.91 -29.96 -35.10
CA SER A 592 -7.64 -29.89 -35.82
C SER A 592 -6.56 -30.69 -35.08
N SER A 593 -5.56 -31.17 -35.81
CA SER A 593 -4.40 -31.85 -35.20
C SER A 593 -3.64 -30.94 -34.23
N GLU A 594 -3.67 -29.62 -34.46
CA GLU A 594 -3.07 -28.61 -33.60
C GLU A 594 -3.79 -28.53 -32.25
N ILE A 595 -5.13 -28.51 -32.24
CA ILE A 595 -5.92 -28.52 -30.99
C ILE A 595 -5.72 -29.85 -30.25
N ILE A 596 -5.79 -30.98 -30.96
CA ILE A 596 -5.60 -32.31 -30.36
C ILE A 596 -4.20 -32.44 -29.76
N GLY A 597 -3.17 -32.05 -30.49
CA GLY A 597 -1.79 -32.06 -30.03
C GLY A 597 -1.60 -31.11 -28.85
N GLY A 598 -2.20 -29.93 -28.91
CA GLY A 598 -2.10 -28.91 -27.87
C GLY A 598 -2.71 -29.33 -26.54
N ILE A 599 -3.88 -29.98 -26.55
CA ILE A 599 -4.51 -30.55 -25.34
C ILE A 599 -3.65 -31.67 -24.75
N LYS A 600 -3.18 -32.59 -25.60
CA LYS A 600 -2.33 -33.72 -25.15
C LYS A 600 -1.01 -33.26 -24.55
N ALA A 601 -0.44 -32.18 -25.07
CA ALA A 601 0.77 -31.58 -24.53
C ALA A 601 0.51 -30.70 -23.29
N GLY A 602 -0.75 -30.41 -22.95
CA GLY A 602 -1.12 -29.46 -21.90
C GLY A 602 -0.96 -27.99 -22.28
N SER A 603 -0.67 -27.67 -23.54
CA SER A 603 -0.54 -26.27 -23.99
C SER A 603 -1.89 -25.58 -24.20
N ILE A 604 -2.98 -26.35 -24.37
CA ILE A 604 -4.35 -25.85 -24.50
C ILE A 604 -5.16 -26.37 -23.30
N ASN A 605 -5.80 -25.46 -22.57
CA ASN A 605 -6.67 -25.83 -21.46
C ASN A 605 -7.97 -26.45 -21.98
N ARG A 606 -8.16 -27.72 -21.62
CA ARG A 606 -9.32 -28.52 -22.05
C ARG A 606 -10.65 -27.91 -21.59
N ASP A 607 -10.75 -27.49 -20.34
CA ASP A 607 -12.01 -27.02 -19.75
C ASP A 607 -12.39 -25.64 -20.30
N GLU A 608 -11.40 -24.77 -20.54
CA GLU A 608 -11.62 -23.49 -21.23
C GLU A 608 -12.10 -23.70 -22.66
N LEU A 609 -11.57 -24.70 -23.34
CA LEU A 609 -12.03 -25.06 -24.67
C LEU A 609 -13.48 -25.58 -24.66
N LEU A 610 -13.85 -26.41 -23.67
CA LEU A 610 -15.23 -26.88 -23.53
C LEU A 610 -16.20 -25.70 -23.32
N ASN A 611 -15.86 -24.76 -22.42
CA ASN A 611 -16.66 -23.54 -22.21
C ASN A 611 -16.74 -22.67 -23.47
N PHE A 612 -15.65 -22.54 -24.22
CA PHE A 612 -15.64 -21.82 -25.49
C PHE A 612 -16.59 -22.48 -26.50
N LEU A 613 -16.60 -23.81 -26.61
CA LEU A 613 -17.51 -24.54 -27.48
C LEU A 613 -18.98 -24.33 -27.09
N GLU A 614 -19.30 -24.36 -25.81
CA GLU A 614 -20.66 -24.14 -25.29
C GLU A 614 -21.17 -22.72 -25.57
N SER A 615 -20.28 -21.73 -25.55
CA SER A 615 -20.59 -20.33 -25.84
C SER A 615 -20.45 -19.95 -27.32
N SER A 616 -20.02 -20.88 -28.17
CA SER A 616 -19.82 -20.64 -29.60
C SER A 616 -21.14 -20.53 -30.38
N ASN A 617 -21.11 -19.83 -31.52
CA ASN A 617 -22.25 -19.71 -32.43
C ASN A 617 -22.44 -20.95 -33.35
N LEU A 618 -21.79 -22.07 -33.04
CA LEU A 618 -21.87 -23.29 -33.86
C LEU A 618 -23.24 -23.99 -33.67
N PRO A 619 -23.71 -24.77 -34.66
CA PRO A 619 -24.94 -25.55 -34.49
C PRO A 619 -24.81 -26.53 -33.30
N PRO A 620 -25.86 -26.73 -32.48
CA PRO A 620 -25.79 -27.61 -31.29
C PRO A 620 -25.33 -29.04 -31.58
N LYS A 621 -25.66 -29.57 -32.76
CA LYS A 621 -25.21 -30.90 -33.21
C LYS A 621 -23.70 -30.95 -33.46
N VAL A 622 -23.11 -29.86 -33.94
CA VAL A 622 -21.67 -29.71 -34.16
C VAL A 622 -20.96 -29.57 -32.82
N ILE A 623 -21.46 -28.71 -31.93
CA ILE A 623 -20.96 -28.53 -30.57
C ILE A 623 -20.92 -29.88 -29.85
N SER A 624 -22.03 -30.63 -29.81
CA SER A 624 -22.08 -31.93 -29.13
C SER A 624 -21.07 -32.95 -29.67
N LYS A 625 -20.76 -32.93 -30.97
CA LYS A 625 -19.75 -33.82 -31.57
C LYS A 625 -18.32 -33.41 -31.24
N LEU A 626 -18.02 -32.11 -31.26
CA LEU A 626 -16.70 -31.59 -30.89
C LEU A 626 -16.45 -31.73 -29.38
N TYR A 627 -17.45 -31.42 -28.55
CA TYR A 627 -17.43 -31.59 -27.10
C TYR A 627 -17.06 -33.03 -26.71
N LYS A 628 -17.72 -34.03 -27.31
CA LYS A 628 -17.39 -35.45 -27.12
C LYS A 628 -15.99 -35.86 -27.60
N GLN A 629 -15.40 -35.12 -28.54
CA GLN A 629 -14.01 -35.35 -28.95
C GLN A 629 -13.05 -34.80 -27.90
N VAL A 630 -13.31 -33.59 -27.41
CA VAL A 630 -12.53 -32.96 -26.34
C VAL A 630 -12.61 -33.79 -25.04
N GLU A 631 -13.78 -34.33 -24.69
CA GLU A 631 -13.94 -35.19 -23.49
C GLU A 631 -13.12 -36.48 -23.53
N LYS A 632 -12.78 -36.97 -24.73
CA LYS A 632 -11.99 -38.19 -24.93
C LYS A 632 -10.48 -37.94 -24.89
N LEU A 633 -10.06 -36.68 -24.87
CA LEU A 633 -8.68 -36.23 -24.78
C LEU A 633 -8.35 -35.86 -23.33
#